data_AF-A0A955RJ35-F1
#
_entry.id   AF-A0A955RJ35-F1
#
_cell.length_a   1.000
_cell.length_b   1.000
_cell.length_c   1.000
_cell.angle_alpha   90.00
_cell.angle_beta   90.00
_cell.angle_gamma   90.00
#
_symmetry.space_group_name_H-M   'P 1'
#
loop_
_entity.id
_entity.type
_entity.pdbx_description
1 polymer ?
#
loop_
_entity_poly.entity_id
_entity_poly.type
_entity_poly.pdbx_seq_one_letter_code
_entity_poly.pdbx_strand_id
1 'polypeptide(L)'
;MKNKSLRILLATNSMVLISVAMLGPIYAIFIEKIGGDILDASFAYALFAIFAGATTFISGRFADKIKESELIVALGYLLISVGFAGYIWVDSMATLFIIQILIGIGEAIYSPAFDTLYSRHLDSHQEGKEWGMWESINYFTMGTGALFGGILVTSFGFNVMFAVMSMLSLGSAMYIIRLPRNVL
;
A
#
# COMPACT_ATOMS: atom_id res chain seq x y z
N MET A 1 20.39 5.05 -8.81
CA MET A 1 20.88 5.11 -7.40
C MET A 1 21.98 4.11 -7.19
N LYS A 2 23.05 4.51 -6.48
CA LYS A 2 24.12 3.58 -6.06
C LYS A 2 23.72 2.76 -4.83
N ASN A 3 22.88 3.31 -3.95
CA ASN A 3 22.42 2.60 -2.75
C ASN A 3 21.45 1.46 -3.12
N LYS A 4 21.84 0.23 -2.81
CA LYS A 4 21.06 -0.99 -3.09
C LYS A 4 19.79 -1.06 -2.22
N SER A 5 19.87 -0.65 -0.97
CA SER A 5 18.77 -0.68 0.00
C SER A 5 17.65 0.25 -0.43
N LEU A 6 17.96 1.51 -0.79
CA LEU A 6 16.98 2.44 -1.34
C LEU A 6 16.31 1.90 -2.60
N ARG A 7 17.07 1.23 -3.50
CA ARG A 7 16.49 0.66 -4.73
C ARG A 7 15.48 -0.43 -4.42
N ILE A 8 15.80 -1.28 -3.45
CA ILE A 8 14.91 -2.35 -3.00
C ILE A 8 13.64 -1.75 -2.40
N LEU A 9 13.77 -0.80 -1.46
CA LEU A 9 12.64 -0.15 -0.80
C LEU A 9 11.72 0.54 -1.80
N LEU A 10 12.28 1.34 -2.70
CA LEU A 10 11.50 2.02 -3.73
C LEU A 10 10.82 1.02 -4.66
N ALA A 11 11.48 -0.05 -5.07
CA ALA A 11 10.89 -1.06 -5.95
C ALA A 11 9.72 -1.79 -5.28
N THR A 12 9.88 -2.28 -4.05
CA THR A 12 8.81 -2.99 -3.33
C THR A 12 7.65 -2.06 -2.99
N ASN A 13 7.94 -0.82 -2.59
CA ASN A 13 6.91 0.16 -2.30
C ASN A 13 6.16 0.58 -3.57
N SER A 14 6.86 0.72 -4.69
CA SER A 14 6.23 1.03 -5.99
C SER A 14 5.21 -0.02 -6.39
N MET A 15 5.50 -1.31 -6.18
CA MET A 15 4.55 -2.40 -6.46
C MET A 15 3.27 -2.28 -5.62
N VAL A 16 3.40 -1.90 -4.35
CA VAL A 16 2.27 -1.70 -3.43
C VAL A 16 1.49 -0.43 -3.81
N LEU A 17 2.18 0.68 -4.11
CA LEU A 17 1.56 1.94 -4.54
C LEU A 17 0.80 1.78 -5.85
N ILE A 18 1.36 1.08 -6.84
CA ILE A 18 0.68 0.73 -8.09
C ILE A 18 -0.61 -0.03 -7.76
N SER A 19 -0.53 -1.04 -6.89
CA SER A 19 -1.70 -1.85 -6.50
C SER A 19 -2.81 -1.00 -5.89
N VAL A 20 -2.49 -0.10 -4.95
CA VAL A 20 -3.47 0.83 -4.36
C VAL A 20 -4.08 1.73 -5.44
N ALA A 21 -3.23 2.30 -6.31
CA ALA A 21 -3.65 3.26 -7.32
C ALA A 21 -4.55 2.66 -8.42
N MET A 22 -4.49 1.34 -8.66
CA MET A 22 -5.38 0.65 -9.60
C MET A 22 -6.86 0.83 -9.25
N LEU A 23 -7.18 0.89 -7.96
CA LEU A 23 -8.56 1.00 -7.51
C LEU A 23 -9.04 2.46 -7.48
N GLY A 24 -8.15 3.44 -7.26
CA GLY A 24 -8.48 4.85 -7.02
C GLY A 24 -9.60 5.45 -7.90
N PRO A 25 -9.38 5.61 -9.22
CA PRO A 25 -10.36 6.28 -10.11
C PRO A 25 -11.63 5.46 -10.36
N ILE A 26 -11.62 4.17 -10.07
CA ILE A 26 -12.72 3.24 -10.35
C ILE A 26 -13.36 2.66 -9.09
N TYR A 27 -13.01 3.19 -7.92
CA TYR A 27 -13.43 2.65 -6.63
C TYR A 27 -14.94 2.76 -6.43
N ALA A 28 -15.52 3.94 -6.71
CA ALA A 28 -16.96 4.15 -6.61
C ALA A 28 -17.73 3.22 -7.57
N ILE A 29 -17.18 2.93 -8.75
CA ILE A 29 -17.79 2.00 -9.72
C ILE A 29 -17.83 0.57 -9.16
N PHE A 30 -16.77 0.15 -8.46
CA PHE A 30 -16.79 -1.14 -7.77
C PHE A 30 -17.89 -1.21 -6.70
N ILE A 31 -18.06 -0.13 -5.93
CA ILE A 31 -19.04 -0.05 -4.85
C ILE A 31 -20.47 -0.08 -5.40
N GLU A 32 -20.74 0.66 -6.47
CA GLU A 32 -22.03 0.62 -7.16
C GLU A 32 -22.36 -0.80 -7.67
N LYS A 33 -21.35 -1.51 -8.19
CA LYS A 33 -21.51 -2.89 -8.68
C LYS A 33 -21.95 -3.88 -7.58
N ILE A 34 -21.56 -3.65 -6.33
CA ILE A 34 -21.96 -4.49 -5.18
C ILE A 34 -23.17 -3.91 -4.43
N GLY A 35 -23.88 -2.95 -5.02
CA GLY A 35 -25.14 -2.41 -4.52
C GLY A 35 -25.03 -1.21 -3.57
N GLY A 36 -23.86 -0.61 -3.44
CA GLY A 36 -23.66 0.63 -2.67
C GLY A 36 -23.86 1.89 -3.51
N ASP A 37 -23.77 3.04 -2.85
CA ASP A 37 -23.87 4.35 -3.49
C ASP A 37 -22.63 5.25 -3.25
N ILE A 38 -22.74 6.53 -3.61
CA ILE A 38 -21.65 7.50 -3.44
C ILE A 38 -21.35 7.82 -1.98
N LEU A 39 -22.35 7.72 -1.09
CA LEU A 39 -22.14 7.88 0.34
C LEU A 39 -21.41 6.67 0.89
N ASP A 40 -21.77 5.46 0.46
CA ASP A 40 -21.04 4.24 0.85
C ASP A 40 -19.57 4.30 0.42
N ALA A 41 -19.29 4.80 -0.78
CA ALA A 41 -17.91 5.03 -1.24
C ALA A 41 -17.15 6.02 -0.35
N SER A 42 -17.82 7.11 0.04
CA SER A 42 -17.26 8.11 0.95
C SER A 42 -17.02 7.54 2.35
N PHE A 43 -17.97 6.76 2.88
CA PHE A 43 -17.86 6.11 4.18
C PHE A 43 -16.74 5.07 4.21
N ALA A 44 -16.62 4.27 3.16
CA ALA A 44 -15.57 3.25 3.05
C ALA A 44 -14.18 3.91 3.08
N TYR A 45 -13.97 4.98 2.30
CA TYR A 45 -12.73 5.73 2.30
C TYR A 45 -12.47 6.46 3.63
N ALA A 46 -13.51 7.02 4.24
CA ALA A 46 -13.40 7.68 5.54
C ALA A 46 -12.97 6.70 6.65
N LEU A 47 -13.54 5.49 6.67
CA LEU A 47 -13.13 4.44 7.60
C LEU A 47 -11.67 4.06 7.42
N PHE A 48 -11.24 3.85 6.16
CA PHE A 48 -9.82 3.63 5.87
C PHE A 48 -8.95 4.76 6.44
N ALA A 49 -9.26 6.02 6.11
CA ALA A 49 -8.43 7.17 6.49
C ALA A 49 -8.42 7.44 8.01
N ILE A 50 -9.56 7.31 8.68
CA ILE A 50 -9.67 7.52 10.13
C ILE A 50 -8.86 6.45 10.88
N PHE A 51 -9.03 5.18 10.52
CA PHE A 51 -8.31 4.09 11.17
C PHE A 51 -6.83 4.11 10.83
N ALA A 52 -6.46 4.46 9.60
CA ALA A 52 -5.08 4.71 9.22
C ALA A 52 -4.47 5.81 10.08
N GLY A 53 -5.07 7.00 10.13
CA GLY A 53 -4.57 8.12 10.92
C GLY A 53 -4.46 7.82 12.42
N ALA A 54 -5.49 7.19 13.00
CA ALA A 54 -5.48 6.77 14.40
C ALA A 54 -4.37 5.74 14.70
N THR A 55 -4.18 4.77 13.80
CA THR A 55 -3.15 3.74 13.93
C THR A 55 -1.75 4.33 13.74
N THR A 56 -1.56 5.24 12.78
CA THR A 56 -0.29 5.94 12.51
C THR A 56 0.16 6.76 13.70
N PHE A 57 -0.76 7.44 14.39
CA PHE A 57 -0.47 8.17 15.63
C PHE A 57 0.06 7.26 16.76
N ILE A 58 -0.35 5.99 16.77
CA ILE A 58 0.13 5.00 17.73
C ILE A 58 1.44 4.38 17.26
N SER A 59 1.48 3.83 16.04
CA SER A 59 2.63 3.11 15.47
C SER A 59 3.85 4.03 15.32
N GLY A 60 3.65 5.29 14.90
CA GLY A 60 4.72 6.28 14.72
C GLY A 60 5.50 6.57 16.00
N ARG A 61 4.88 6.50 17.18
CA ARG A 61 5.57 6.68 18.48
C ARG A 61 6.60 5.59 18.77
N PHE A 62 6.45 4.43 18.15
CA PHE A 62 7.31 3.28 18.34
C PHE A 62 8.22 3.02 17.14
N ALA A 63 7.97 3.63 15.98
CA ALA A 63 8.69 3.40 14.74
C ALA A 63 10.22 3.51 14.90
N ASP A 64 10.71 4.56 15.56
CA ASP A 64 12.15 4.76 15.80
C ASP A 64 12.78 3.76 16.76
N LYS A 65 11.96 3.12 17.61
CA LYS A 65 12.41 2.12 18.60
C LYS A 65 12.44 0.71 18.03
N ILE A 66 11.82 0.48 16.87
CA ILE A 66 11.81 -0.82 16.24
C ILE A 66 13.16 -1.06 15.56
N LYS A 67 13.79 -2.17 15.94
CA LYS A 67 15.09 -2.57 15.39
C LYS A 67 14.92 -3.15 13.98
N GLU A 68 13.93 -4.03 13.82
CA GLU A 68 13.61 -4.71 12.56
C GLU A 68 12.50 -3.98 11.77
N SER A 69 12.72 -2.70 11.42
CA SER A 69 11.74 -1.88 10.71
C SER A 69 11.32 -2.50 9.36
N GLU A 70 12.21 -3.25 8.71
CA GLU A 70 11.94 -3.99 7.48
C GLU A 70 10.87 -5.07 7.64
N LEU A 71 10.82 -5.75 8.80
CA LEU A 71 9.78 -6.75 9.07
C LEU A 71 8.42 -6.11 9.33
N ILE A 72 8.39 -4.90 9.89
CA ILE A 72 7.15 -4.12 10.05
C ILE A 72 6.62 -3.65 8.70
N VAL A 73 7.51 -3.20 7.81
CA VAL A 73 7.13 -2.88 6.43
C VAL A 73 6.51 -4.10 5.74
N ALA A 74 7.17 -5.27 5.84
CA ALA A 74 6.64 -6.50 5.27
C ALA A 74 5.29 -6.93 5.88
N LEU A 75 5.11 -6.74 7.20
CA LEU A 75 3.84 -7.03 7.87
C LEU A 75 2.70 -6.16 7.34
N GLY A 76 2.92 -4.84 7.20
CA GLY A 76 1.90 -3.95 6.65
C GLY A 76 1.57 -4.28 5.19
N TYR A 77 2.57 -4.61 4.37
CA TYR A 77 2.33 -5.10 3.00
C TYR A 77 1.53 -6.40 2.95
N LEU A 78 1.77 -7.32 3.90
CA LEU A 78 1.00 -8.55 4.02
C LEU A 78 -0.46 -8.28 4.42
N LEU A 79 -0.71 -7.37 5.36
CA LEU A 79 -2.06 -6.97 5.74
C LEU A 79 -2.82 -6.32 4.58
N ILE A 80 -2.15 -5.44 3.83
CA ILE A 80 -2.72 -4.82 2.62
C ILE A 80 -3.02 -5.91 1.57
N SER A 81 -2.12 -6.87 1.37
CA SER A 81 -2.34 -8.00 0.45
C SER A 81 -3.56 -8.83 0.83
N VAL A 82 -3.75 -9.12 2.12
CA VAL A 82 -4.93 -9.83 2.63
C VAL A 82 -6.19 -9.01 2.41
N GLY A 83 -6.15 -7.69 2.64
CA GLY A 83 -7.27 -6.79 2.34
C GLY A 83 -7.65 -6.80 0.85
N PHE A 84 -6.65 -6.72 -0.04
CA PHE A 84 -6.87 -6.82 -1.49
C PHE A 84 -7.41 -8.18 -1.94
N ALA A 85 -6.95 -9.29 -1.33
CA ALA A 85 -7.57 -10.58 -1.59
C ALA A 85 -9.03 -10.61 -1.11
N GLY A 86 -9.30 -10.04 0.07
CA GLY A 86 -10.64 -9.93 0.67
C GLY A 86 -11.68 -9.33 -0.27
N TYR A 87 -11.29 -8.34 -1.09
CA TYR A 87 -12.16 -7.71 -2.09
C TYR A 87 -12.84 -8.68 -3.05
N ILE A 88 -12.24 -9.84 -3.32
CA ILE A 88 -12.79 -10.86 -4.23
C ILE A 88 -14.11 -11.45 -3.68
N TRP A 89 -14.29 -11.43 -2.36
CA TRP A 89 -15.46 -12.00 -1.68
C TRP A 89 -16.38 -10.95 -1.06
N VAL A 90 -16.21 -9.67 -1.41
CA VAL A 90 -17.11 -8.61 -0.94
C VAL A 90 -18.46 -8.74 -1.62
N ASP A 91 -19.49 -8.96 -0.79
CA ASP A 91 -20.88 -9.09 -1.20
C ASP A 91 -21.81 -8.03 -0.57
N SER A 92 -21.25 -7.17 0.28
CA SER A 92 -22.00 -6.23 1.11
C SER A 92 -21.14 -5.07 1.58
N MET A 93 -21.77 -3.93 1.93
CA MET A 93 -21.05 -2.76 2.45
C MET A 93 -20.33 -3.07 3.77
N ALA A 94 -20.92 -3.91 4.62
CA ALA A 94 -20.31 -4.28 5.90
C ALA A 94 -18.96 -5.01 5.71
N THR A 95 -18.88 -5.96 4.76
CA THR A 95 -17.63 -6.67 4.47
C THR A 95 -16.59 -5.74 3.83
N LEU A 96 -17.03 -4.84 2.95
CA LEU A 96 -16.18 -3.78 2.39
C LEU A 96 -15.55 -2.89 3.47
N PHE A 97 -16.35 -2.43 4.44
CA PHE A 97 -15.89 -1.55 5.51
C PHE A 97 -14.84 -2.24 6.38
N ILE A 98 -15.02 -3.53 6.71
CA ILE A 98 -14.03 -4.31 7.44
C ILE A 98 -12.71 -4.39 6.67
N ILE A 99 -12.78 -4.63 5.35
CA ILE A 99 -11.59 -4.68 4.49
C ILE A 99 -10.88 -3.33 4.44
N GLN A 100 -11.62 -2.22 4.34
CA GLN A 100 -11.04 -0.88 4.34
C GLN A 100 -10.31 -0.56 5.66
N ILE A 101 -10.89 -0.96 6.80
CA ILE A 101 -10.23 -0.83 8.10
C ILE A 101 -8.93 -1.66 8.14
N LEU A 102 -8.96 -2.91 7.66
CA LEU A 102 -7.78 -3.77 7.60
C LEU A 102 -6.66 -3.17 6.74
N ILE A 103 -7.00 -2.64 5.57
CA ILE A 103 -6.04 -2.00 4.66
C ILE A 103 -5.47 -0.72 5.31
N GLY A 104 -6.31 0.08 5.98
CA GLY A 104 -5.88 1.27 6.70
C GLY A 104 -4.91 0.96 7.84
N ILE A 105 -5.16 -0.11 8.59
CA ILE A 105 -4.22 -0.60 9.62
C ILE A 105 -2.91 -1.05 8.98
N GLY A 106 -2.96 -1.79 7.86
CA GLY A 106 -1.76 -2.21 7.13
C GLY A 106 -0.91 -1.03 6.65
N GLU A 107 -1.56 0.01 6.11
CA GLU A 107 -0.95 1.26 5.65
C GLU A 107 -0.26 2.01 6.81
N ALA A 108 -0.98 2.19 7.91
CA ALA A 108 -0.49 2.86 9.10
C ALA A 108 0.64 2.13 9.84
N ILE A 109 0.77 0.82 9.64
CA ILE A 109 1.88 0.02 10.18
C ILE A 109 3.12 0.17 9.30
N TYR A 110 2.99 0.02 7.97
CA TYR A 110 4.18 0.06 7.11
C TYR A 110 4.72 1.47 6.92
N SER A 111 3.86 2.50 6.83
CA SER A 111 4.26 3.83 6.38
C SER A 111 5.33 4.48 7.28
N PRO A 112 5.14 4.58 8.63
CA PRO A 112 6.19 5.11 9.50
C PRO A 112 7.46 4.25 9.51
N ALA A 113 7.32 2.92 9.46
CA ALA A 113 8.46 2.02 9.43
C ALA A 113 9.27 2.16 8.13
N PHE A 114 8.60 2.39 7.01
CA PHE A 114 9.20 2.66 5.71
C PHE A 114 9.98 3.97 5.75
N ASP A 115 9.40 5.04 6.30
CA ASP A 115 10.06 6.35 6.37
C ASP A 115 11.32 6.31 7.25
N THR A 116 11.25 5.65 8.42
CA THR A 116 12.43 5.40 9.27
C THR A 116 13.50 4.61 8.50
N LEU A 117 13.11 3.54 7.80
CA LEU A 117 14.03 2.66 7.08
C LEU A 117 14.65 3.34 5.86
N TYR A 118 13.86 4.11 5.12
CA TYR A 118 14.30 4.90 3.97
C TYR A 118 15.31 5.96 4.42
N SER A 119 14.97 6.73 5.47
CA SER A 119 15.81 7.78 6.04
C SER A 119 17.17 7.26 6.52
N ARG A 120 17.22 6.06 7.13
CA ARG A 120 18.47 5.42 7.58
C ARG A 120 19.46 5.15 6.44
N HIS A 121 18.99 5.07 5.20
CA HIS A 121 19.80 4.74 4.03
C HIS A 121 20.10 5.96 3.13
N LEU A 122 19.62 7.14 3.50
CA LEU A 122 19.87 8.34 2.71
C LEU A 122 21.33 8.77 2.81
N ASP A 123 21.82 9.37 1.72
CA ASP A 123 23.05 10.15 1.77
C ASP A 123 22.74 11.52 2.39
N SER A 124 23.38 11.82 3.53
CA SER A 124 23.19 13.08 4.27
C SER A 124 23.41 14.35 3.45
N HIS A 125 24.13 14.26 2.33
CA HIS A 125 24.38 15.39 1.42
C HIS A 125 23.36 15.48 0.26
N GLN A 126 22.50 14.47 0.11
CA GLN A 126 21.54 14.35 -1.01
C GLN A 126 20.11 13.99 -0.56
N GLU A 127 19.79 14.08 0.73
CA GLU A 127 18.48 13.70 1.29
C GLU A 127 17.31 14.31 0.52
N GLY A 128 17.35 15.62 0.24
CA GLY A 128 16.27 16.31 -0.50
C GLY A 128 16.09 15.77 -1.92
N LYS A 129 17.18 15.35 -2.59
CA LYS A 129 17.11 14.74 -3.93
C LYS A 129 16.55 13.32 -3.87
N GLU A 130 16.90 12.56 -2.85
CA GLU A 130 16.43 11.19 -2.67
C GLU A 130 14.96 11.14 -2.22
N TRP A 131 14.51 12.07 -1.38
CA TRP A 131 13.08 12.27 -1.10
C TRP A 131 12.32 12.79 -2.32
N GLY A 132 12.89 13.72 -3.09
CA GLY A 132 12.27 14.17 -4.35
C GLY A 132 12.09 13.04 -5.38
N MET A 133 12.98 12.04 -5.37
CA MET A 133 12.84 10.84 -6.19
C MET A 133 11.75 9.90 -5.67
N TRP A 134 11.61 9.74 -4.35
CA TRP A 134 10.50 9.00 -3.75
C TRP A 134 9.15 9.64 -4.13
N GLU A 135 9.02 10.96 -4.02
CA GLU A 135 7.83 11.71 -4.47
C GLU A 135 7.55 11.52 -5.96
N SER A 136 8.59 11.62 -6.80
CA SER A 136 8.44 11.41 -8.25
C SER A 136 7.90 10.01 -8.56
N ILE A 137 8.44 8.98 -7.89
CA ILE A 137 7.98 7.60 -8.03
C ILE A 137 6.53 7.47 -7.57
N ASN A 138 6.13 8.13 -6.48
CA ASN A 138 4.75 8.13 -6.03
C ASN A 138 3.79 8.59 -7.15
N TYR A 139 4.05 9.73 -7.80
CA TYR A 139 3.22 10.18 -8.93
C TYR A 139 3.24 9.24 -10.14
N PHE A 140 4.39 8.67 -10.49
CA PHE A 140 4.47 7.69 -11.58
C PHE A 140 3.67 6.42 -11.27
N THR A 141 3.75 5.93 -10.03
CA THR A 141 2.99 4.75 -9.59
C THR A 141 1.49 5.02 -9.55
N MET A 142 1.06 6.24 -9.17
CA MET A 142 -0.33 6.67 -9.25
C MET A 142 -0.86 6.63 -10.68
N GLY A 143 -0.16 7.26 -11.63
CA GLY A 143 -0.59 7.31 -13.03
C GLY A 143 -0.59 5.93 -13.70
N THR A 144 0.46 5.14 -13.46
CA THR A 144 0.54 3.77 -14.02
C THR A 144 -0.49 2.84 -13.40
N GLY A 145 -0.66 2.87 -12.08
CA GLY A 145 -1.67 2.07 -11.38
C GLY A 145 -3.08 2.37 -11.89
N ALA A 146 -3.48 3.64 -11.96
CA ALA A 146 -4.78 4.06 -12.50
C ALA A 146 -5.05 3.49 -13.90
N LEU A 147 -4.06 3.59 -14.81
CA LEU A 147 -4.16 3.06 -16.17
C LEU A 147 -4.27 1.53 -16.18
N PHE A 148 -3.42 0.83 -15.43
CA PHE A 148 -3.47 -0.64 -15.35
C PHE A 148 -4.77 -1.15 -14.73
N GLY A 149 -5.30 -0.47 -13.71
CA GLY A 149 -6.59 -0.81 -13.09
C GLY A 149 -7.72 -0.75 -14.11
N GLY A 150 -7.82 0.35 -14.87
CA GLY A 150 -8.81 0.49 -15.94
C GLY A 150 -8.70 -0.60 -17.01
N ILE A 151 -7.47 -0.91 -17.47
CA ILE A 151 -7.22 -1.97 -18.47
C ILE A 151 -7.66 -3.34 -17.94
N LEU A 152 -7.26 -3.69 -16.71
CA LEU A 152 -7.58 -5.00 -16.13
C LEU A 152 -9.08 -5.16 -15.93
N VAL A 153 -9.76 -4.15 -15.38
CA VAL A 153 -11.20 -4.23 -15.14
C VAL A 153 -11.98 -4.31 -16.45
N THR A 154 -11.58 -3.55 -17.47
CA THR A 154 -12.24 -3.58 -18.78
C THR A 154 -12.07 -4.94 -19.48
N SER A 155 -10.90 -5.57 -19.32
CA SER A 155 -10.57 -6.80 -20.05
C SER A 155 -10.94 -8.08 -19.30
N PHE A 156 -10.83 -8.07 -17.97
CA PHE A 156 -10.90 -9.26 -17.12
C PHE A 156 -11.80 -9.10 -15.88
N GLY A 157 -12.25 -7.87 -15.59
CA GLY A 157 -13.10 -7.55 -14.45
C GLY A 157 -12.35 -7.32 -13.13
N PHE A 158 -13.10 -6.87 -12.12
CA PHE A 158 -12.58 -6.49 -10.81
C PHE A 158 -11.85 -7.61 -10.06
N ASN A 159 -12.35 -8.86 -10.10
CA ASN A 159 -11.75 -9.96 -9.35
C ASN A 159 -10.31 -10.25 -9.78
N VAL A 160 -10.01 -10.15 -11.09
CA VAL A 160 -8.64 -10.30 -11.60
C VAL A 160 -7.74 -9.15 -11.15
N MET A 161 -8.25 -7.92 -11.18
CA MET A 161 -7.51 -6.76 -10.67
C MET A 161 -7.16 -6.93 -9.18
N PHE A 162 -8.13 -7.33 -8.35
CA PHE A 162 -7.89 -7.56 -6.92
C PHE A 162 -6.87 -8.67 -6.65
N ALA A 163 -6.91 -9.76 -7.43
CA ALA A 163 -5.89 -10.81 -7.36
C ALA A 163 -4.50 -10.27 -7.72
N VAL A 164 -4.38 -9.45 -8.77
CA VAL A 164 -3.10 -8.82 -9.15
C VAL A 164 -2.60 -7.87 -8.04
N MET A 165 -3.46 -7.01 -7.51
CA MET A 165 -3.13 -6.11 -6.39
C MET A 165 -2.62 -6.90 -5.18
N SER A 166 -3.31 -7.99 -4.82
CA SER A 166 -2.92 -8.86 -3.71
C SER A 166 -1.57 -9.53 -3.96
N MET A 167 -1.34 -10.06 -5.16
CA MET A 167 -0.08 -10.73 -5.53
C MET A 167 1.12 -9.79 -5.55
N LEU A 168 0.95 -8.55 -6.01
CA LEU A 168 2.00 -7.53 -6.00
C LEU A 168 2.40 -7.18 -4.56
N SER A 169 1.41 -6.91 -3.69
CA SER A 169 1.67 -6.63 -2.27
C SER A 169 2.27 -7.83 -1.52
N LEU A 170 1.79 -9.05 -1.80
CA LEU A 170 2.34 -10.28 -1.22
C LEU A 170 3.77 -10.51 -1.69
N GLY A 171 4.04 -10.33 -2.98
CA GLY A 171 5.36 -10.46 -3.57
C GLY A 171 6.37 -9.52 -2.91
N SER A 172 5.99 -8.26 -2.70
CA SER A 172 6.80 -7.27 -1.97
C SER A 172 7.06 -7.69 -0.53
N ALA A 173 6.03 -8.12 0.21
CA ALA A 173 6.19 -8.59 1.60
C ALA A 173 7.14 -9.79 1.68
N MET A 174 6.91 -10.81 0.85
CA MET A 174 7.69 -12.04 0.82
C MET A 174 9.14 -11.81 0.36
N TYR A 175 9.36 -10.83 -0.51
CA TYR A 175 10.70 -10.44 -0.93
C TYR A 175 11.47 -9.82 0.23
N ILE A 176 10.86 -8.88 0.96
CA ILE A 176 11.48 -8.25 2.15
C ILE A 176 11.78 -9.30 3.23
N ILE A 177 10.84 -10.20 3.53
CA ILE A 177 11.04 -11.25 4.55
C ILE A 177 12.21 -12.18 4.21
N ARG A 178 12.46 -12.45 2.92
CA ARG A 178 13.55 -13.31 2.46
C ARG A 178 14.89 -12.59 2.32
N LEU A 179 14.92 -11.26 2.38
CA LEU A 179 16.17 -10.53 2.29
C LEU A 179 17.02 -10.76 3.54
N PRO A 180 18.35 -10.91 3.38
CA PRO A 180 19.25 -10.89 4.52
C PRO A 180 19.10 -9.58 5.30
N ARG A 181 19.04 -9.68 6.64
CA ARG A 181 18.82 -8.53 7.56
C ARG A 181 19.90 -7.45 7.56
N ASN A 182 20.96 -7.62 6.79
CA ASN A 182 22.02 -6.62 6.64
C ASN A 182 21.89 -5.83 5.33
N VAL A 183 20.86 -6.09 4.53
CA VAL A 183 20.59 -5.39 3.27
C VAL A 183 19.68 -4.18 3.49
N LEU A 184 18.72 -4.29 4.41
CA LEU A 184 17.80 -3.24 4.84
C LEU A 184 18.03 -2.99 6.33
#